data_AF-A0A916RA60-F1
#
_entry.id   AF-A0A916RA60-F1
#
_cell.length_a   1.000
_cell.length_b   1.000
_cell.length_c   1.000
_cell.angle_alpha   90.00
_cell.angle_beta   90.00
_cell.angle_gamma   90.00
#
_symmetry.space_group_name_H-M   'P 1'
#
loop_
_entity.id
_entity.type
_entity.pdbx_description
1 polymer ?
#
loop_
_entity_poly.entity_id
_entity_poly.type
_entity_poly.pdbx_seq_one_letter_code
_entity_poly.pdbx_strand_id
1 'polypeptide(L)'
;MRTAYQYKLRPNKEQIATIELWLELLRRQYNYRLGERFSWWSENRCPVNACPLVMPIPQLRDNPNYYSQKRDLVNTKDKFPEYKLIHSQVCQDCIKRVKLAFDRWFKVDTNGQKLGKPRFKGKGRYRSFTYPQIKQDCLEGNKINLPKIGTVKLIQHRRLPDGFQIKTATISRKADGYYVTLSLEDKSVPALTTKVEPTLKNTLGIDMGLKEFLVTSEGESVPIPQYYRSSQQRLKTLQKRLSRKNKGSKRWLRLLKL
;
A
#
# COMPACT_ATOMS: atom_id res chain seq x y z
N MET A 1 -17.35 -3.17 10.88
CA MET A 1 -15.93 -3.51 11.12
C MET A 1 -15.12 -3.50 9.81
N ARG A 2 -13.86 -3.02 9.83
CA ARG A 2 -12.93 -3.12 8.69
C ARG A 2 -11.69 -3.94 9.06
N THR A 3 -11.33 -4.89 8.21
CA THR A 3 -10.14 -5.73 8.38
C THR A 3 -9.37 -5.86 7.07
N ALA A 4 -8.11 -6.28 7.13
CA ALA A 4 -7.29 -6.49 5.94
C ALA A 4 -6.62 -7.86 5.98
N TYR A 5 -6.89 -8.69 4.98
CA TYR A 5 -6.31 -10.02 4.85
C TYR A 5 -5.25 -10.02 3.74
N GLN A 6 -4.06 -10.55 4.03
CA GLN A 6 -2.96 -10.61 3.08
C GLN A 6 -2.62 -12.05 2.74
N TYR A 7 -2.52 -12.36 1.45
CA TYR A 7 -2.19 -13.68 0.91
C TYR A 7 -0.99 -13.62 -0.03
N LYS A 8 -0.17 -14.69 -0.05
CA LYS A 8 0.96 -14.82 -0.98
C LYS A 8 0.46 -15.28 -2.34
N LEU A 9 0.84 -14.55 -3.40
CA LEU A 9 0.54 -14.90 -4.79
C LEU A 9 1.64 -15.80 -5.37
N ARG A 10 1.25 -16.67 -6.29
CA ARG A 10 2.11 -17.53 -7.12
C ARG A 10 1.85 -17.24 -8.62
N PRO A 11 2.20 -16.04 -9.11
CA PRO A 11 2.02 -15.69 -10.52
C PRO A 11 2.97 -16.51 -11.41
N ASN A 12 2.53 -16.79 -12.64
CA ASN A 12 3.39 -17.35 -13.69
C ASN A 12 4.35 -16.29 -14.24
N LYS A 13 5.26 -16.67 -15.15
CA LYS A 13 6.30 -15.76 -15.68
C LYS A 13 5.69 -14.56 -16.43
N GLU A 14 4.64 -14.77 -17.20
CA GLU A 14 3.96 -13.71 -17.96
C GLU A 14 3.25 -12.73 -17.02
N GLN A 15 2.53 -13.23 -16.01
CA GLN A 15 1.88 -12.43 -14.98
C GLN A 15 2.91 -11.60 -14.20
N ILE A 16 4.07 -12.17 -13.89
CA ILE A 16 5.18 -11.44 -13.26
C ILE A 16 5.65 -10.30 -14.16
N ALA A 17 5.86 -10.56 -15.46
CA ALA A 17 6.27 -9.53 -16.41
C ALA A 17 5.23 -8.40 -16.49
N THR A 18 3.95 -8.73 -16.55
CA THR A 18 2.85 -7.75 -16.56
C THR A 18 2.81 -6.92 -15.27
N ILE A 19 2.94 -7.56 -14.10
CA ILE A 19 2.97 -6.87 -12.80
C ILE A 19 4.16 -5.91 -12.71
N GLU A 20 5.34 -6.34 -13.13
CA GLU A 20 6.55 -5.52 -13.12
C GLU A 20 6.46 -4.34 -14.09
N LEU A 21 5.93 -4.58 -15.31
CA LEU A 21 5.66 -3.52 -16.28
C LEU A 21 4.69 -2.48 -15.70
N TRP A 22 3.59 -2.92 -15.09
CA TRP A 22 2.63 -2.02 -14.45
C TRP A 22 3.28 -1.21 -13.33
N LEU A 23 4.08 -1.83 -12.46
CA LEU A 23 4.77 -1.11 -11.38
C LEU A 23 5.71 -0.03 -11.92
N GLU A 24 6.40 -0.30 -13.02
CA GLU A 24 7.30 0.67 -13.66
C GLU A 24 6.54 1.80 -14.37
N LEU A 25 5.48 1.50 -15.11
CA LEU A 25 4.64 2.52 -15.75
C LEU A 25 3.95 3.41 -14.70
N LEU A 26 3.41 2.82 -13.63
CA LEU A 26 2.80 3.58 -12.53
C LEU A 26 3.84 4.43 -11.78
N ARG A 27 5.09 3.98 -11.65
CA ARG A 27 6.19 4.78 -11.10
C ARG A 27 6.44 6.03 -11.95
N ARG A 28 6.52 5.86 -13.28
CA ARG A 28 6.71 6.98 -14.23
C ARG A 28 5.54 7.95 -14.14
N GLN A 29 4.31 7.44 -14.16
CA GLN A 29 3.11 8.25 -14.01
C GLN A 29 3.09 9.04 -12.69
N TYR A 30 3.41 8.37 -11.57
CA TYR A 30 3.47 9.01 -10.26
C TYR A 30 4.46 10.17 -10.25
N ASN A 31 5.67 9.96 -10.77
CA ASN A 31 6.71 10.98 -10.80
C ASN A 31 6.34 12.14 -11.72
N TYR A 32 5.81 11.84 -12.92
CA TYR A 32 5.38 12.87 -13.87
C TYR A 32 4.31 13.78 -13.25
N ARG A 33 3.26 13.21 -12.67
CA ARG A 33 2.16 13.97 -12.04
C ARG A 33 2.56 14.70 -10.78
N LEU A 34 3.50 14.13 -10.01
CA LEU A 34 4.09 14.82 -8.87
C LEU A 34 4.97 15.99 -9.33
N GLY A 35 5.66 15.83 -10.46
CA GLY A 35 6.45 16.88 -11.13
C GLY A 35 5.58 18.05 -11.55
N GLU A 36 4.46 17.80 -12.24
CA GLU A 36 3.50 18.84 -12.62
C GLU A 36 3.03 19.68 -11.41
N ARG A 37 2.74 19.02 -10.29
CA ARG A 37 2.34 19.71 -9.04
C ARG A 37 3.48 20.52 -8.44
N PHE A 38 4.71 20.04 -8.54
CA PHE A 38 5.87 20.80 -8.09
C PHE A 38 6.16 22.01 -8.98
N SER A 39 6.06 21.86 -10.30
CA SER A 39 6.18 22.98 -11.25
C SER A 39 5.12 24.03 -10.96
N TRP A 40 3.86 23.62 -10.87
CA TRP A 40 2.76 24.51 -10.47
C TRP A 40 3.05 25.21 -9.14
N TRP A 41 3.52 24.48 -8.13
CA TRP A 41 3.82 25.06 -6.82
C TRP A 41 4.97 26.08 -6.85
N SER A 42 6.04 25.80 -7.58
CA SER A 42 7.19 26.71 -7.67
C SER A 42 6.87 27.95 -8.51
N GLU A 43 6.11 27.78 -9.58
CA GLU A 43 5.80 28.86 -10.52
C GLU A 43 4.74 29.83 -9.96
N ASN A 44 3.85 29.34 -9.09
CA ASN A 44 2.81 30.17 -8.45
C ASN A 44 3.21 30.66 -7.05
N ARG A 45 4.49 30.56 -6.66
CA ARG A 45 4.98 31.10 -5.38
C ARG A 45 6.16 32.02 -5.59
N CYS A 46 6.06 33.22 -5.03
CA CYS A 46 7.18 34.13 -4.84
C CYS A 46 7.77 33.92 -3.43
N PRO A 47 9.10 33.84 -3.27
CA PRO A 47 9.73 33.84 -1.94
C PRO A 47 9.56 35.19 -1.22
N VAL A 48 9.32 36.26 -1.96
CA VAL A 48 9.03 37.58 -1.43
C VAL A 48 7.53 37.68 -1.18
N ASN A 49 7.13 38.08 0.02
CA ASN A 49 5.73 38.39 0.35
C ASN A 49 5.31 39.78 -0.19
N ALA A 50 5.74 40.10 -1.41
CA ALA A 50 5.45 41.35 -2.10
C ALA A 50 5.54 41.12 -3.61
N CYS A 51 4.77 41.89 -4.39
CA CYS A 51 4.88 41.88 -5.84
C CYS A 51 6.20 42.57 -6.26
N PRO A 52 7.02 41.94 -7.12
CA PRO A 52 8.19 42.63 -7.70
C PRO A 52 7.72 43.84 -8.53
N LEU A 53 8.20 45.04 -8.22
CA LEU A 53 7.85 46.27 -8.95
C LEU A 53 8.44 46.31 -10.38
N VAL A 54 9.35 45.39 -10.71
CA VAL A 54 10.16 45.39 -11.94
C VAL A 54 9.81 44.22 -12.87
N MET A 55 8.95 43.30 -12.45
CA MET A 55 8.61 42.11 -13.23
C MET A 55 7.08 41.97 -13.34
N PRO A 56 6.52 41.75 -14.54
CA PRO A 56 5.10 41.43 -14.68
C PRO A 56 4.78 40.13 -13.92
N ILE A 57 3.62 40.11 -13.26
CA ILE A 57 3.13 38.93 -12.55
C ILE A 57 2.94 37.83 -13.61
N PRO A 58 3.64 36.68 -13.53
CA PRO A 58 3.45 35.60 -14.47
C PRO A 58 1.99 35.12 -14.40
N GLN A 59 1.42 34.76 -15.56
CA GLN A 59 0.05 34.23 -15.59
C GLN A 59 -0.04 33.01 -14.68
N LEU A 60 -0.99 33.07 -13.74
CA LEU A 60 -1.24 31.98 -12.80
C LEU A 60 -1.57 30.71 -13.59
N ARG A 61 -0.82 29.64 -13.32
CA ARG A 61 -1.13 28.35 -13.93
C ARG A 61 -2.26 27.66 -13.18
N ASP A 62 -3.14 27.03 -13.93
CA ASP A 62 -4.19 26.20 -13.39
C ASP A 62 -3.63 25.11 -12.48
N ASN A 63 -4.25 24.92 -11.32
CA ASN A 63 -3.84 23.90 -10.37
C ASN A 63 -4.04 22.50 -10.96
N PRO A 64 -2.97 21.68 -11.07
CA PRO A 64 -3.06 20.28 -11.48
C PRO A 64 -3.66 19.42 -10.36
N ASN A 65 -4.94 19.66 -10.08
CA ASN A 65 -5.73 18.99 -9.07
C ASN A 65 -6.01 17.52 -9.46
N TYR A 66 -6.66 16.78 -8.54
CA TYR A 66 -6.96 15.38 -8.77
C TYR A 66 -7.83 15.14 -10.01
N TYR A 67 -8.82 15.99 -10.26
CA TYR A 67 -9.77 15.83 -11.36
C TYR A 67 -9.13 16.17 -12.71
N SER A 68 -8.33 17.24 -12.78
CA SER A 68 -7.62 17.60 -14.02
C SER A 68 -6.61 16.53 -14.42
N GLN A 69 -5.78 16.06 -13.50
CA GLN A 69 -4.82 14.98 -13.76
C GLN A 69 -5.50 13.63 -14.07
N LYS A 70 -6.68 13.38 -13.49
CA LYS A 70 -7.48 12.19 -13.80
C LYS A 70 -8.07 12.24 -15.21
N ARG A 71 -8.55 13.41 -15.65
CA ARG A 71 -9.06 13.65 -17.02
C ARG A 71 -7.94 13.51 -18.06
N ASP A 72 -6.75 14.00 -17.75
CA ASP A 72 -5.57 13.91 -18.64
C ASP A 72 -5.01 12.49 -18.80
N LEU A 73 -5.52 11.49 -18.08
CA LEU A 73 -5.21 10.09 -18.34
C LEU A 73 -5.66 9.62 -19.73
N VAL A 74 -6.64 10.30 -20.35
CA VAL A 74 -7.04 10.04 -21.74
C VAL A 74 -5.88 10.36 -22.67
N ASN A 75 -5.41 11.61 -22.65
CA ASN A 75 -4.25 12.07 -23.41
C ASN A 75 -2.99 11.23 -23.14
N THR A 76 -2.79 10.81 -21.89
CA THR A 76 -1.68 9.93 -21.51
C THR A 76 -1.74 8.61 -22.28
N LYS A 77 -2.92 7.99 -22.39
CA LYS A 77 -3.11 6.73 -23.10
C LYS A 77 -3.02 6.87 -24.61
N ASP A 78 -3.35 8.04 -25.14
CA ASP A 78 -3.25 8.32 -26.57
C ASP A 78 -1.77 8.52 -26.98
N LYS A 79 -1.02 9.29 -26.20
CA LYS A 79 0.43 9.48 -26.42
C LYS A 79 1.25 8.24 -26.10
N PHE A 80 0.84 7.48 -25.08
CA PHE A 80 1.56 6.30 -24.60
C PHE A 80 0.62 5.09 -24.54
N PRO A 81 0.45 4.34 -25.64
CA PRO A 81 -0.48 3.21 -25.72
C PRO A 81 -0.26 2.11 -24.68
N GLU A 82 0.96 1.95 -24.15
CA GLU A 82 1.29 1.01 -23.08
C GLU A 82 0.41 1.18 -21.82
N TYR A 83 -0.06 2.39 -21.53
CA TYR A 83 -0.96 2.65 -20.41
C TYR A 83 -2.37 2.08 -20.62
N LYS A 84 -2.75 1.73 -21.86
CA LYS A 84 -3.99 1.00 -22.15
C LYS A 84 -3.93 -0.43 -21.63
N LEU A 85 -2.76 -1.00 -21.38
CA LEU A 85 -2.59 -2.32 -20.76
C LEU A 85 -2.97 -2.31 -19.28
N ILE A 86 -2.86 -1.17 -18.60
CA ILE A 86 -3.16 -1.04 -17.17
C ILE A 86 -4.67 -0.93 -16.97
N HIS A 87 -5.19 -1.53 -15.90
CA HIS A 87 -6.58 -1.37 -15.52
C HIS A 87 -6.90 0.11 -15.20
N SER A 88 -8.01 0.63 -15.73
CA SER A 88 -8.33 2.06 -15.68
C SER A 88 -8.38 2.61 -14.25
N GLN A 89 -9.02 1.88 -13.33
CA GLN A 89 -9.11 2.29 -11.93
C GLN A 89 -7.75 2.27 -11.21
N VAL A 90 -6.82 1.41 -11.64
CA VAL A 90 -5.46 1.36 -11.07
C VAL A 90 -4.66 2.61 -11.46
N CYS A 91 -4.80 3.08 -12.71
CA CYS A 91 -4.23 4.36 -13.13
C CYS A 91 -4.82 5.53 -12.33
N GLN A 92 -6.14 5.52 -12.09
CA GLN A 92 -6.80 6.55 -11.29
C GLN A 92 -6.34 6.53 -9.83
N ASP A 93 -6.13 5.35 -9.24
CA ASP A 93 -5.56 5.21 -7.89
C ASP A 93 -4.15 5.82 -7.81
N CYS A 94 -3.33 5.69 -8.86
CA CYS A 94 -2.03 6.34 -8.91
C CYS A 94 -2.12 7.87 -8.79
N ILE A 95 -3.08 8.49 -9.49
CA ILE A 95 -3.33 9.94 -9.35
C ILE A 95 -3.81 10.30 -7.94
N LYS A 96 -4.67 9.46 -7.35
CA LYS A 96 -5.11 9.64 -5.96
C LYS A 96 -3.94 9.57 -4.98
N ARG A 97 -2.98 8.65 -5.19
CA ARG A 97 -1.75 8.56 -4.39
C ARG A 97 -0.88 9.80 -4.51
N VAL A 98 -0.76 10.38 -5.70
CA VAL A 98 -0.05 11.66 -5.90
C VAL A 98 -0.73 12.78 -5.13
N LYS A 99 -2.06 12.88 -5.23
CA LYS A 99 -2.86 13.87 -4.47
C LYS A 99 -2.61 13.75 -2.97
N LEU A 100 -2.79 12.55 -2.42
CA LEU A 100 -2.60 12.31 -0.99
C LEU A 100 -1.16 12.60 -0.53
N ALA A 101 -0.16 12.24 -1.32
CA ALA A 101 1.24 12.51 -0.99
C ALA A 101 1.56 14.01 -1.00
N PHE A 102 1.01 14.75 -1.95
CA PHE A 102 1.18 16.19 -2.05
C PHE A 102 0.42 16.93 -0.93
N ASP A 103 -0.84 16.59 -0.69
CA ASP A 103 -1.65 17.21 0.36
C ASP A 103 -1.04 16.97 1.76
N ARG A 104 -0.47 15.78 1.99
CA ARG A 104 0.19 15.45 3.27
C ARG A 104 1.38 16.36 3.57
N TRP A 105 2.06 16.89 2.56
CA TRP A 105 3.19 17.81 2.76
C TRP A 105 2.82 19.04 3.59
N PHE A 106 1.57 19.49 3.49
CA PHE A 106 1.08 20.69 4.18
C PHE A 106 0.39 20.38 5.51
N LYS A 107 0.25 19.10 5.86
CA LYS A 107 -0.36 18.69 7.12
C LYS A 107 0.71 18.52 8.20
N VAL A 108 0.33 18.82 9.43
CA VAL A 108 1.09 18.47 10.62
C VAL A 108 0.69 17.07 11.08
N ASP A 109 1.64 16.33 11.64
CA ASP A 109 1.39 15.06 12.31
C ASP A 109 0.70 15.28 13.67
N THR A 110 0.26 14.21 14.34
CA THR A 110 -0.39 14.27 15.66
C THR A 110 0.47 14.96 16.72
N ASN A 111 1.79 14.94 16.54
CA ASN A 111 2.77 15.58 17.42
C ASN A 111 3.11 17.03 17.00
N GLY A 112 2.32 17.64 16.11
CA GLY A 112 2.53 19.00 15.62
C GLY A 112 3.69 19.18 14.62
N GLN A 113 4.40 18.12 14.25
CA GLN A 113 5.53 18.20 13.32
C GLN A 113 5.07 18.23 11.86
N LYS A 114 5.69 19.07 11.03
CA LYS A 114 5.40 19.12 9.59
C LYS A 114 5.80 17.82 8.91
N LEU A 115 4.91 17.27 8.10
CA LEU A 115 5.21 16.10 7.28
C LEU A 115 6.19 16.47 6.15
N GLY A 116 7.15 15.58 5.88
CA GLY A 116 8.20 15.81 4.90
C GLY A 116 7.70 15.93 3.45
N LYS A 117 8.41 16.71 2.63
CA LYS A 117 8.13 16.89 1.20
C LYS A 117 8.09 15.54 0.48
N PRO A 118 7.07 15.25 -0.36
CA PRO A 118 7.02 14.01 -1.12
C PRO A 118 8.20 13.90 -2.07
N ARG A 119 8.67 12.67 -2.30
CA ARG A 119 9.84 12.39 -3.14
C ARG A 119 9.46 11.58 -4.36
N PHE A 120 10.15 11.85 -5.47
CA PHE A 120 10.09 10.98 -6.64
C PHE A 120 10.53 9.56 -6.30
N LYS A 121 9.91 8.59 -6.97
CA LYS A 121 10.16 7.17 -6.81
C LYS A 121 11.20 6.73 -7.83
N GLY A 122 12.38 6.35 -7.33
CA GLY A 122 13.41 5.66 -8.12
C GLY A 122 12.98 4.24 -8.53
N LYS A 123 13.73 3.63 -9.46
CA LYS A 123 13.44 2.28 -9.98
C LYS A 123 13.28 1.29 -8.82
N GLY A 124 12.20 0.51 -8.86
CA GLY A 124 11.86 -0.48 -7.86
C GLY A 124 11.40 0.03 -6.48
N ARG A 125 11.24 1.36 -6.30
CA ARG A 125 10.64 1.95 -5.08
C ARG A 125 9.10 2.02 -5.13
N TYR A 126 8.49 2.01 -6.32
CA TYR A 126 7.05 1.83 -6.47
C TYR A 126 6.75 0.32 -6.47
N ARG A 127 6.19 -0.18 -5.37
CA ARG A 127 6.11 -1.63 -5.10
C ARG A 127 4.69 -2.16 -4.96
N SER A 128 3.68 -1.31 -5.11
CA SER A 128 2.30 -1.77 -5.00
C SER A 128 1.38 -0.97 -5.89
N PHE A 129 0.26 -1.56 -6.25
CA PHE A 129 -0.86 -0.89 -6.89
C PHE A 129 -2.17 -1.47 -6.36
N THR A 130 -3.22 -0.67 -6.39
CA THR A 130 -4.50 -1.00 -5.77
C THR A 130 -5.60 -0.97 -6.79
N TYR A 131 -6.44 -2.00 -6.79
CA TYR A 131 -7.78 -1.99 -7.37
C TYR A 131 -8.72 -1.38 -6.34
N PRO A 132 -9.22 -0.15 -6.56
CA PRO A 132 -10.13 0.52 -5.64
C PRO A 132 -11.48 -0.17 -5.50
N GLN A 133 -11.84 -0.99 -6.49
CA GLN A 133 -13.02 -1.85 -6.50
C GLN A 133 -12.64 -3.16 -7.20
N ILE A 134 -13.21 -4.26 -6.74
CA ILE A 134 -13.05 -5.58 -7.33
C ILE A 134 -14.36 -6.36 -7.18
N LYS A 135 -14.62 -7.32 -8.07
CA LYS A 135 -15.79 -8.20 -7.97
C LYS A 135 -15.71 -9.02 -6.68
N GLN A 136 -16.85 -9.30 -6.05
CA GLN A 136 -16.88 -10.11 -4.82
C GLN A 136 -16.41 -11.54 -5.09
N ASP A 137 -16.83 -12.11 -6.23
CA ASP A 137 -16.44 -13.45 -6.68
C ASP A 137 -15.03 -13.49 -7.29
N CYS A 138 -14.16 -12.54 -6.94
CA CYS A 138 -12.79 -12.55 -7.43
C CYS A 138 -11.95 -13.71 -6.85
N LEU A 139 -12.40 -14.35 -5.77
CA LEU A 139 -11.71 -15.47 -5.13
C LEU A 139 -12.42 -16.78 -5.43
N GLU A 140 -11.68 -17.70 -6.03
CA GLU A 140 -12.14 -19.06 -6.35
C GLU A 140 -11.13 -20.05 -5.76
N GLY A 141 -11.38 -20.46 -4.51
CA GLY A 141 -10.44 -21.28 -3.73
C GLY A 141 -9.03 -20.69 -3.69
N ASN A 142 -8.04 -21.45 -4.16
CA ASN A 142 -6.63 -21.03 -4.19
C ASN A 142 -6.27 -20.14 -5.40
N LYS A 143 -7.23 -19.43 -5.98
CA LYS A 143 -7.03 -18.53 -7.12
C LYS A 143 -7.75 -17.21 -6.92
N ILE A 144 -7.17 -16.13 -7.45
CA ILE A 144 -7.80 -14.81 -7.53
C ILE A 144 -7.85 -14.35 -8.97
N ASN A 145 -9.01 -13.89 -9.43
CA ASN A 145 -9.19 -13.28 -10.73
C ASN A 145 -8.92 -11.77 -10.65
N LEU A 146 -7.89 -11.31 -11.37
CA LEU A 146 -7.47 -9.92 -11.38
C LEU A 146 -7.71 -9.31 -12.77
N PRO A 147 -8.46 -8.19 -12.88
CA PRO A 147 -8.72 -7.56 -14.18
C PRO A 147 -7.44 -7.27 -14.97
N LYS A 148 -7.38 -7.69 -16.24
CA LYS A 148 -6.22 -7.58 -17.17
C LYS A 148 -4.96 -8.37 -16.82
N ILE A 149 -4.87 -8.97 -15.63
CA ILE A 149 -3.78 -9.90 -15.24
C ILE A 149 -4.24 -11.36 -15.37
N GLY A 150 -5.56 -11.59 -15.26
CA GLY A 150 -6.17 -12.90 -15.29
C GLY A 150 -6.14 -13.62 -13.94
N THR A 151 -6.33 -14.93 -13.99
CA THR A 151 -6.42 -15.77 -12.79
C THR A 151 -5.03 -16.11 -12.25
N VAL A 152 -4.75 -15.68 -11.03
CA VAL A 152 -3.46 -15.87 -10.34
C VAL A 152 -3.64 -16.83 -9.18
N LYS A 153 -2.76 -17.85 -9.07
CA LYS A 153 -2.76 -18.75 -7.92
C LYS A 153 -2.34 -18.00 -6.66
N LEU A 154 -2.94 -18.32 -5.51
CA LEU A 154 -2.56 -17.79 -4.21
C LEU A 154 -2.55 -18.89 -3.15
N ILE A 155 -1.86 -18.61 -2.04
CA ILE A 155 -1.86 -19.48 -0.86
C ILE A 155 -2.94 -18.98 0.08
N GLN A 156 -4.09 -19.67 0.12
CA GLN A 156 -5.20 -19.30 1.00
C GLN A 156 -5.03 -20.00 2.36
N HIS A 157 -4.23 -19.40 3.24
CA HIS A 157 -4.05 -19.94 4.60
C HIS A 157 -5.19 -19.59 5.56
N ARG A 158 -6.09 -18.69 5.16
CA ARG A 158 -7.28 -18.27 5.92
C ARG A 158 -8.45 -18.05 4.97
N ARG A 159 -9.62 -18.61 5.28
CA ARG A 159 -10.86 -18.32 4.55
C ARG A 159 -11.29 -16.88 4.84
N LEU A 160 -12.05 -16.27 3.93
CA LEU A 160 -12.69 -15.00 4.21
C LEU A 160 -13.80 -15.25 5.25
N PRO A 161 -14.00 -14.36 6.24
CA PRO A 161 -15.09 -14.51 7.19
C PRO A 161 -16.42 -14.26 6.50
N ASP A 162 -17.46 -14.96 6.94
CA ASP A 162 -18.81 -14.80 6.40
C ASP A 162 -19.33 -13.38 6.67
N GLY A 163 -20.13 -12.84 5.74
CA GLY A 163 -20.68 -11.48 5.82
C GLY A 163 -19.73 -10.35 5.41
N PHE A 164 -18.42 -10.60 5.26
CA PHE A 164 -17.46 -9.57 4.85
C PHE A 164 -17.44 -9.37 3.34
N GLN A 165 -17.50 -8.10 2.91
CA GLN A 165 -17.35 -7.70 1.51
C GLN A 165 -15.94 -7.23 1.21
N ILE A 166 -15.40 -7.65 0.07
CA ILE A 166 -14.12 -7.18 -0.45
C ILE A 166 -14.30 -5.76 -1.01
N LYS A 167 -13.58 -4.79 -0.44
CA LYS A 167 -13.59 -3.39 -0.90
C LYS A 167 -12.48 -3.07 -1.87
N THR A 168 -11.26 -3.46 -1.54
CA THR A 168 -10.08 -3.17 -2.37
C THR A 168 -9.16 -4.37 -2.41
N ALA A 169 -8.43 -4.50 -3.52
CA ALA A 169 -7.36 -5.48 -3.67
C ALA A 169 -6.06 -4.76 -3.99
N THR A 170 -5.07 -4.84 -3.10
CA THR A 170 -3.75 -4.24 -3.30
C THR A 170 -2.72 -5.31 -3.59
N ILE A 171 -2.12 -5.25 -4.77
CA ILE A 171 -0.99 -6.10 -5.13
C ILE A 171 0.29 -5.42 -4.68
N SER A 172 1.14 -6.15 -3.96
CA SER A 172 2.41 -5.64 -3.45
C SER A 172 3.56 -6.60 -3.74
N ARG A 173 4.70 -6.04 -4.12
CA ARG A 173 5.96 -6.74 -4.34
C ARG A 173 6.85 -6.59 -3.11
N LYS A 174 7.14 -7.71 -2.47
CA LYS A 174 8.09 -7.84 -1.36
C LYS A 174 9.36 -8.56 -1.84
N ALA A 175 10.35 -8.69 -0.97
CA ALA A 175 11.63 -9.31 -1.31
C ALA A 175 11.49 -10.81 -1.68
N ASP A 176 10.50 -11.49 -1.10
CA ASP A 176 10.27 -12.92 -1.19
C ASP A 176 9.12 -13.31 -2.15
N GLY A 177 8.50 -12.32 -2.82
CA GLY A 177 7.47 -12.55 -3.82
C GLY A 177 6.37 -11.49 -3.85
N TYR A 178 5.23 -11.88 -4.41
CA TYR A 178 4.07 -11.02 -4.61
C TYR A 178 2.96 -11.38 -3.62
N TYR A 179 2.20 -10.38 -3.21
CA TYR A 179 1.15 -10.51 -2.22
C TYR A 179 -0.08 -9.73 -2.67
N VAL A 180 -1.25 -10.26 -2.37
CA VAL A 180 -2.52 -9.51 -2.44
C VAL A 180 -2.98 -9.20 -1.03
N THR A 181 -3.30 -7.95 -0.76
CA THR A 181 -3.99 -7.51 0.45
C THR A 181 -5.41 -7.12 0.08
N LEU A 182 -6.38 -7.85 0.61
CA LEU A 182 -7.80 -7.60 0.47
C LEU A 182 -8.28 -6.80 1.67
N SER A 183 -8.82 -5.61 1.44
CA SER A 183 -9.54 -4.87 2.47
C SER A 183 -10.96 -5.38 2.51
N LEU A 184 -11.38 -5.84 3.67
CA LEU A 184 -12.69 -6.40 3.93
C LEU A 184 -13.48 -5.41 4.80
N GLU A 185 -14.77 -5.29 4.54
CA GLU A 185 -15.70 -4.50 5.35
C GLU A 185 -16.95 -5.32 5.61
N ASP A 186 -17.30 -5.41 6.88
CA ASP A 186 -18.60 -5.88 7.34
C ASP A 186 -19.36 -4.69 7.92
N LYS A 187 -20.55 -4.44 7.37
CA LYS A 187 -21.43 -3.34 7.80
C LYS A 187 -22.37 -3.74 8.94
N SER A 188 -22.54 -5.04 9.18
CA SER A 188 -23.43 -5.56 10.21
C SER A 188 -22.86 -5.36 11.61
N VAL A 189 -21.53 -5.42 11.75
CA VAL A 189 -20.86 -5.12 13.02
C VAL A 189 -20.99 -3.62 13.33
N PRO A 190 -21.75 -3.25 14.39
CA PRO A 190 -21.92 -1.86 14.78
C PRO A 190 -20.55 -1.22 15.05
N ALA A 191 -20.40 0.06 14.68
CA ALA A 191 -19.31 0.83 15.27
C ALA A 191 -19.58 0.89 16.77
N LEU A 192 -18.63 0.45 17.61
CA LEU A 192 -18.70 0.62 19.05
C LEU A 192 -18.77 2.13 19.33
N THR A 193 -20.00 2.63 19.44
CA THR A 193 -20.31 4.05 19.64
C THR A 193 -20.96 4.27 21.00
N THR A 194 -21.25 3.18 21.73
CA THR A 194 -21.72 3.25 23.10
C THR A 194 -20.63 3.86 23.96
N LYS A 195 -20.88 5.07 24.46
CA LYS A 195 -20.16 5.63 25.61
C LYS A 195 -20.51 4.74 26.80
N VAL A 196 -19.74 3.67 27.00
CA VAL A 196 -19.79 2.89 28.22
C VAL A 196 -19.02 3.69 29.26
N GLU A 197 -19.68 4.12 30.33
CA GLU A 197 -18.96 4.71 31.45
C GLU A 197 -18.17 3.61 32.17
N PRO A 198 -16.84 3.74 32.29
CA PRO A 198 -16.02 2.74 32.95
C PRO A 198 -16.35 2.70 34.45
N THR A 199 -16.69 1.51 34.94
CA THR A 199 -16.90 1.17 36.34
C THR A 199 -16.00 0.00 36.70
N LEU A 200 -15.69 -0.20 37.98
CA LEU A 200 -14.89 -1.36 38.43
C LEU A 200 -15.47 -2.71 37.99
N LYS A 201 -16.80 -2.79 37.79
CA LYS A 201 -17.49 -4.03 37.38
C LYS A 201 -17.46 -4.29 35.86
N ASN A 202 -17.18 -3.28 35.04
CA ASN A 202 -17.16 -3.41 33.57
C ASN A 202 -15.78 -3.13 32.97
N THR A 203 -14.76 -2.90 33.82
CA THR A 203 -13.40 -2.59 33.42
C THR A 203 -12.52 -3.80 33.72
N LEU A 204 -11.86 -4.33 32.68
CA LEU A 204 -10.88 -5.39 32.81
C LEU A 204 -9.47 -4.80 32.67
N GLY A 205 -8.65 -4.95 33.70
CA GLY A 205 -7.24 -4.59 33.61
C GLY A 205 -6.51 -5.61 32.73
N ILE A 206 -5.81 -5.14 31.70
CA ILE A 206 -5.01 -5.99 30.81
C ILE A 206 -3.56 -5.54 30.93
N ASP A 207 -2.70 -6.43 31.42
CA ASP A 207 -1.25 -6.26 31.36
C ASP A 207 -0.66 -7.13 30.25
N MET A 208 0.23 -6.55 29.45
CA MET A 208 0.91 -7.26 28.35
C MET A 208 2.39 -7.40 28.69
N GLY A 209 2.82 -8.64 28.93
CA GLY A 209 4.18 -8.94 29.39
C GLY A 209 5.08 -9.61 28.36
N LEU A 210 6.32 -9.85 28.78
CA LEU A 210 7.30 -10.69 28.08
C LEU A 210 7.27 -12.16 28.54
N LYS A 211 6.59 -12.44 29.65
CA LYS A 211 6.39 -13.80 30.20
C LYS A 211 5.06 -14.39 29.70
N GLU A 212 3.98 -13.61 29.82
CA GLU A 212 2.63 -13.95 29.38
C GLU A 212 2.13 -12.86 28.41
N PHE A 213 1.38 -13.25 27.39
CA PHE A 213 0.95 -12.36 26.29
C PHE A 213 -0.02 -11.33 26.81
N LEU A 214 -0.92 -11.79 27.67
CA LEU A 214 -1.97 -11.01 28.28
C LEU A 214 -2.26 -11.64 29.63
N VAL A 215 -2.28 -10.81 30.67
CA VAL A 215 -2.75 -11.16 32.01
C VAL A 215 -3.91 -10.24 32.34
N THR A 216 -5.03 -10.80 32.75
CA THR A 216 -6.19 -10.03 33.18
C THR A 216 -6.12 -9.75 34.68
N SER A 217 -6.78 -8.68 35.13
CA SER A 217 -6.97 -8.40 36.57
C SER A 217 -7.76 -9.49 37.30
N GLU A 218 -8.41 -10.40 36.56
CA GLU A 218 -9.13 -11.57 37.07
C GLU A 218 -8.24 -12.81 37.21
N GLY A 219 -6.95 -12.70 36.87
CA GLY A 219 -5.97 -13.79 36.99
C GLY A 219 -5.95 -14.75 35.81
N GLU A 220 -6.71 -14.48 34.75
CA GLU A 220 -6.60 -15.25 33.50
C GLU A 220 -5.33 -14.84 32.76
N SER A 221 -4.62 -15.82 32.20
CA SER A 221 -3.45 -15.55 31.39
C SER A 221 -3.46 -16.27 30.06
N VAL A 222 -2.96 -15.58 29.04
CA VAL A 222 -2.72 -16.14 27.72
C VAL A 222 -1.20 -16.28 27.56
N PRO A 223 -0.67 -17.49 27.28
CA PRO A 223 0.77 -17.67 27.11
C PRO A 223 1.28 -16.99 25.84
N ILE A 224 2.52 -16.50 25.86
CA ILE A 224 3.14 -15.92 24.67
C ILE A 224 3.45 -17.02 23.66
N PRO A 225 2.93 -16.92 22.41
CA PRO A 225 3.39 -17.79 21.35
C PRO A 225 4.84 -17.48 20.99
N GLN A 226 5.78 -18.36 21.38
CA GLN A 226 7.22 -18.20 21.18
C GLN A 226 7.69 -18.55 19.75
N TYR A 227 6.86 -18.35 18.71
CA TYR A 227 7.14 -18.75 17.33
C TYR A 227 8.45 -18.15 16.78
N TYR A 228 8.73 -16.89 17.13
CA TYR A 228 9.98 -16.25 16.70
C TYR A 228 11.19 -16.86 17.39
N ARG A 229 11.13 -17.09 18.72
CA ARG A 229 12.25 -17.68 19.48
C ARG A 229 12.58 -19.08 18.99
N SER A 230 11.57 -19.92 18.76
CA SER A 230 11.76 -21.26 18.20
C SER A 230 12.37 -21.23 16.79
N SER A 231 12.03 -20.22 15.99
CA SER A 231 12.55 -20.05 14.63
C SER A 231 13.86 -19.25 14.55
N GLN A 232 14.30 -18.62 15.64
CA GLN A 232 15.37 -17.61 15.65
C GLN A 232 16.71 -18.19 15.20
N GLN A 233 17.08 -19.36 15.73
CA GLN A 233 18.35 -20.02 15.40
C GLN A 233 18.42 -20.42 13.91
N ARG A 234 17.29 -20.90 13.37
CA ARG A 234 17.15 -21.23 11.95
C ARG A 234 17.25 -19.98 11.09
N LEU A 235 16.52 -18.91 11.44
CA LEU A 235 16.57 -17.62 10.74
C LEU A 235 17.98 -17.04 10.72
N LYS A 236 18.68 -17.01 11.86
CA LYS A 236 20.06 -16.52 11.98
C LYS A 236 21.00 -17.28 11.04
N THR A 237 20.89 -18.61 11.02
CA THR A 237 21.68 -19.46 10.13
C THR A 237 21.39 -19.17 8.66
N LEU A 238 20.12 -19.04 8.27
CA LEU A 238 19.72 -18.76 6.89
C LEU A 238 20.17 -17.36 6.44
N GLN A 239 20.03 -16.34 7.30
CA GLN A 239 20.49 -14.97 7.02
C GLN A 239 22.01 -14.91 6.86
N LYS A 240 22.78 -15.57 7.74
CA LYS A 240 24.25 -15.67 7.62
C LYS A 240 24.68 -16.42 6.36
N ARG A 241 23.97 -17.49 5.97
CA ARG A 241 24.21 -18.20 4.71
C ARG A 241 23.87 -17.35 3.49
N LEU A 242 22.84 -16.51 3.58
CA LEU A 242 22.41 -15.63 2.49
C LEU A 242 23.42 -14.49 2.28
N SER A 243 23.92 -13.86 3.35
CA SER A 243 24.87 -12.74 3.27
C SER A 243 26.21 -13.13 2.66
N ARG A 244 26.67 -14.36 2.89
CA ARG A 244 27.92 -14.91 2.33
C ARG A 244 27.81 -15.33 0.86
N LYS A 245 26.63 -15.25 0.24
CA LYS A 245 26.42 -15.70 -1.15
C LYS A 245 26.39 -14.52 -2.10
N ASN A 246 27.00 -14.71 -3.27
CA ASN A 246 26.94 -13.75 -4.36
C ASN A 246 25.48 -13.47 -4.74
N LYS A 247 25.10 -12.19 -4.62
CA LYS A 247 23.76 -11.70 -4.91
C LYS A 247 23.37 -12.07 -6.33
N GLY A 248 22.19 -12.65 -6.51
CA GLY A 248 21.69 -13.11 -7.80
C GLY A 248 22.13 -14.52 -8.23
N SER A 249 23.07 -15.16 -7.53
CA SER A 249 23.43 -16.56 -7.84
C SER A 249 22.27 -17.53 -7.61
N LYS A 250 22.23 -18.67 -8.34
CA LYS A 250 21.21 -19.72 -8.16
C LYS A 250 21.07 -20.17 -6.69
N ARG A 251 22.20 -20.28 -5.98
CA ARG A 251 22.24 -20.65 -4.55
C ARG A 251 21.68 -19.55 -3.64
N TRP A 252 21.89 -18.27 -3.96
CA TRP A 252 21.32 -17.13 -3.25
C TRP A 252 19.80 -17.06 -3.43
N LEU A 253 19.32 -17.21 -4.67
CA LEU A 253 17.89 -17.23 -4.99
C LEU A 253 17.14 -18.40 -4.34
N ARG A 254 17.78 -19.57 -4.20
CA ARG A 254 17.17 -20.73 -3.51
C ARG A 254 16.92 -20.46 -2.03
N LEU A 255 17.86 -19.79 -1.35
CA LEU A 255 17.72 -19.45 0.08
C LEU A 255 16.67 -18.37 0.35
N LEU A 256 16.45 -17.46 -0.59
CA LEU A 256 15.41 -16.43 -0.49
C LEU A 256 13.98 -16.97 -0.56
N LYS A 257 13.81 -18.21 -0.99
CA LYS A 257 12.50 -18.87 -1.14
C LYS A 257 12.15 -19.79 0.04
N LEU A 258 13.11 -20.04 0.94
CA LEU A 258 12.96 -20.84 2.17
C LEU A 258 12.49 -19.96 3.33
#